data_AF-A0A7Y8HIB4-F1
#
_entry.id   AF-A0A7Y8HIB4-F1
#
_cell.length_a   1.000
_cell.length_b   1.000
_cell.length_c   1.000
_cell.angle_alpha   90.00
_cell.angle_beta   90.00
_cell.angle_gamma   90.00
#
_symmetry.space_group_name_H-M   'P 1'
#
loop_
_entity.id
_entity.type
_entity.pdbx_description
1 polymer ?
#
loop_
_entity_poly.entity_id
_entity_poly.type
_entity_poly.pdbx_seq_one_letter_code
_entity_poly.pdbx_strand_id
1 'polypeptide(L)' 'MGWVWIKKYPRLIRAVSREDVLRVARKYLRPENSILVVVANRKMADIESLGA' A
#
# COMPACT_ATOMS: atom_id res chain seq x y z
N MET A 1 2.34 -29.74 -10.10
CA MET A 1 2.74 -28.32 -10.11
C MET A 1 1.59 -27.49 -9.51
N GLY A 2 1.88 -26.52 -8.62
CA GLY A 2 0.87 -25.69 -7.91
C GLY A 2 0.74 -25.98 -6.40
N TRP A 3 0.58 -27.24 -6.03
CA TRP A 3 0.33 -27.70 -4.64
C TRP A 3 1.41 -27.33 -3.62
N VAL A 4 2.67 -27.19 -4.05
CA VAL A 4 3.80 -26.83 -3.17
C VAL A 4 3.68 -25.38 -2.67
N TRP A 5 3.22 -24.47 -3.53
CA TRP A 5 3.12 -23.04 -3.21
C TRP A 5 1.98 -22.76 -2.23
N ILE A 6 0.87 -23.47 -2.38
CA ILE A 6 -0.30 -23.40 -1.49
C ILE A 6 0.10 -23.78 -0.05
N LYS A 7 1.02 -24.73 0.12
CA LYS A 7 1.53 -25.12 1.45
C LYS A 7 2.66 -24.20 1.96
N LYS A 8 3.48 -23.66 1.05
CA LYS A 8 4.67 -22.86 1.39
C LYS A 8 4.33 -21.46 1.89
N TYR A 9 3.49 -20.71 1.17
CA TYR A 9 3.24 -19.30 1.50
C TYR A 9 2.56 -19.07 2.85
N PRO A 10 1.55 -19.86 3.27
CA PRO A 10 0.96 -19.68 4.59
C PRO A 10 1.97 -19.88 5.73
N ARG A 11 2.91 -20.82 5.57
CA ARG A 11 3.99 -21.01 6.55
C ARG A 11 4.92 -19.81 6.61
N LEU A 12 5.31 -19.26 5.46
CA LEU A 12 6.19 -18.10 5.38
C LEU A 12 5.53 -16.84 5.94
N ILE A 13 4.25 -16.60 5.63
CA ILE A 13 3.49 -15.46 6.16
C ILE A 13 3.40 -15.54 7.69
N ARG A 14 3.11 -16.72 8.26
CA ARG A 14 3.07 -16.91 9.72
C ARG A 14 4.42 -16.76 10.41
N ALA A 15 5.52 -16.93 9.69
CA ALA A 15 6.86 -16.77 10.25
C ALA A 15 7.33 -15.31 10.30
N VAL A 16 6.59 -14.37 9.71
CA VAL A 16 6.94 -12.94 9.71
C VAL A 16 6.82 -12.39 11.13
N SER A 17 7.89 -11.79 11.64
CA SER A 17 7.93 -11.16 12.95
C SER A 17 7.40 -9.72 12.92
N ARG A 18 7.11 -9.16 14.10
CA ARG A 18 6.76 -7.74 14.25
C ARG A 18 7.91 -6.84 13.78
N GLU A 19 9.15 -7.23 14.05
CA GLU A 19 10.36 -6.50 13.71
C GLU A 19 10.55 -6.45 12.19
N ASP A 20 10.23 -7.53 11.48
CA ASP A 20 10.24 -7.57 10.02
C ASP A 20 9.22 -6.60 9.42
N VAL A 21 8.00 -6.57 9.95
CA VAL A 21 6.95 -5.64 9.51
C VAL A 21 7.41 -4.19 9.71
N LEU A 22 7.92 -3.87 10.90
CA LEU A 22 8.41 -2.53 11.22
C LEU A 22 9.57 -2.10 10.32
N ARG A 23 10.51 -3.00 10.05
CA ARG A 23 11.66 -2.74 9.15
C ARG A 23 11.21 -2.42 7.73
N VAL A 24 10.25 -3.17 7.18
CA VAL A 24 9.74 -2.96 5.82
C VAL A 24 8.87 -1.70 5.75
N ALA A 25 8.03 -1.45 6.74
CA ALA A 25 7.22 -0.24 6.82
C ALA A 25 8.10 1.02 6.78
N ARG A 26 9.16 1.09 7.60
CA ARG A 26 10.13 2.21 7.59
C ARG A 26 10.86 2.37 6.25
N LYS A 27 11.03 1.28 5.49
CA LYS A 27 11.71 1.32 4.20
C LYS A 27 10.81 1.88 3.09
N TYR A 28 9.56 1.42 3.02
CA TYR A 28 8.70 1.68 1.86
C TYR A 28 7.56 2.69 2.09
N LEU A 29 7.06 2.85 3.32
CA LEU A 29 6.01 3.83 3.62
C LEU A 29 6.63 5.22 3.78
N ARG A 30 7.02 5.80 2.66
CA ARG A 30 7.62 7.13 2.55
C ARG A 30 6.69 8.06 1.78
N PRO A 31 6.35 9.26 2.32
CA PRO A 31 5.50 10.22 1.62
C PRO A 31 6.03 10.56 0.22
N GLU A 32 7.35 10.62 0.07
CA GLU A 32 8.02 10.94 -1.20
C GLU A 32 7.80 9.85 -2.27
N ASN A 33 7.47 8.63 -1.85
CA ASN A 33 7.19 7.49 -2.73
C ASN A 33 5.70 7.12 -2.75
N SER A 34 4.81 8.04 -2.34
CA SER A 34 3.37 7.79 -2.25
C SER A 34 2.60 8.56 -3.33
N ILE A 35 1.53 7.95 -3.84
CA ILE A 35 0.55 8.62 -4.71
C ILE A 35 -0.68 8.91 -3.87
N LEU A 36 -0.99 10.18 -3.64
CA LEU A 36 -2.21 10.60 -2.95
C LEU A 36 -3.32 10.79 -3.99
N VAL A 37 -4.37 9.97 -3.89
CA VAL A 37 -5.58 10.09 -4.72
C VAL A 37 -6.69 10.66 -3.85
N VAL A 38 -7.19 11.85 -4.21
CA VAL A 38 -8.33 12.48 -3.55
C VAL A 38 -9.50 12.48 -4.54
N VAL A 39 -10.63 11.91 -4.12
CA VAL A 39 -11.87 11.92 -4.90
C VAL A 39 -12.84 12.89 -4.25
N ALA A 40 -13.26 13.90 -5.01
CA ALA A 40 -14.21 14.90 -4.55
C ALA A 40 -15.25 15.22 -5.62
N ASN A 41 -16.43 15.68 -5.19
CA ASN A 41 -17.44 16.20 -6.09
C ASN A 41 -16.94 17.52 -6.69
N ARG A 42 -16.75 17.57 -8.01
CA ARG A 42 -16.17 18.71 -8.73
C ARG A 42 -16.89 20.04 -8.47
N LYS A 43 -18.23 20.02 -8.29
CA LYS A 43 -19.03 21.21 -8.02
C LYS A 43 -18.87 21.72 -6.59
N MET A 44 -18.64 20.83 -5.63
CA MET A 44 -18.49 21.19 -4.21
C MET A 44 -17.03 21.53 -3.86
N ALA A 45 -16.07 20.99 -4.61
CA ALA A 45 -14.65 21.17 -4.37
C ALA A 45 -14.03 22.35 -5.15
N ASP A 46 -14.84 23.13 -5.87
CA ASP A 46 -14.44 24.31 -6.66
C ASP A 46 -13.13 24.12 -7.48
N ILE A 47 -13.01 22.95 -8.11
CA ILE A 47 -11.79 22.55 -8.83
C ILE A 47 -11.73 23.23 -10.22
N GLU A 48 -12.77 23.92 -10.66
CA GLU A 48 -12.80 24.69 -11.93
C GLU A 48 -11.81 25.87 -11.92
N SER A 49 -11.53 26.47 -10.75
CA SER A 49 -10.55 27.56 -10.62
C SER A 49 -9.09 27.10 -10.72
N LEU A 50 -8.83 25.79 -10.64
CA LEU A 50 -7.49 25.20 -10.60
C LEU A 50 -6.96 24.77 -11.98
N GLY A 51 -7.69 25.06 -13.06
CA GLY A 51 -7.16 25.00 -14.43
C GLY A 51 -6.76 23.60 -14.91
N ALA A 52 -7.50 22.56 -14.51
CA ALA A 52 -7.37 21.19 -15.02
C ALA A 52 -8.49 20.80 -15.98
#